data_AF-A0A7Y4VUX6-F1
#
_entry.id   AF-A0A7Y4VUX6-F1
#
_cell.length_a   1.000
_cell.length_b   1.000
_cell.length_c   1.000
_cell.angle_alpha   90.00
_cell.angle_beta   90.00
_cell.angle_gamma   90.00
#
_symmetry.space_group_name_H-M   'P 1'
#
loop_
_entity.id
_entity.type
_entity.pdbx_description
1 polymer ?
#
loop_
_entity_poly.entity_id
_entity_poly.type
_entity_poly.pdbx_seq_one_letter_code
_entity_poly.pdbx_strand_id
1 'polypeptide(L)'
;MEIGETIYVTTREEFREWLEKNHKICKEIWLIQYKKVTKKPSIPYVDAVEEAICFGWIDGFEKGMDGDRYATRFTRRRQKSNWTDTNIERARKMIEEGKMTEAGRATLPKVV
;
A
#
# COMPACT_ATOMS: atom_id res chain seq x y z
N MET A 1 -1.43 -1.00 -19.08
CA MET A 1 -1.61 -2.11 -18.12
C MET A 1 -3.07 -2.18 -17.76
N GLU A 2 -3.63 -3.39 -17.68
CA GLU A 2 -4.99 -3.62 -17.21
C GLU A 2 -5.06 -3.72 -15.69
N ILE A 3 -6.22 -3.42 -15.12
CA ILE A 3 -6.48 -3.62 -13.70
C ILE A 3 -6.54 -5.14 -13.47
N GLY A 4 -5.70 -5.64 -12.57
CA GLY A 4 -5.61 -7.05 -12.22
C GLY A 4 -6.58 -7.43 -11.11
N GLU A 5 -6.13 -8.33 -10.22
CA GLU A 5 -6.88 -8.69 -9.02
C GLU A 5 -7.11 -7.46 -8.14
N THR A 6 -8.35 -7.27 -7.69
CA THR A 6 -8.78 -6.10 -6.93
C THR A 6 -9.26 -6.49 -5.55
N ILE A 7 -9.08 -5.57 -4.60
CA ILE A 7 -9.70 -5.62 -3.27
C ILE A 7 -10.40 -4.31 -2.99
N TYR A 8 -11.50 -4.37 -2.26
CA TYR A 8 -12.16 -3.21 -1.71
C TYR A 8 -12.20 -3.34 -0.19
N VAL A 9 -11.43 -2.47 0.46
CA VAL A 9 -11.36 -2.34 1.91
C VAL A 9 -11.45 -0.85 2.24
N THR A 10 -12.02 -0.57 3.40
CA THR A 10 -12.43 0.78 3.80
C THR A 10 -11.64 1.31 4.98
N THR A 11 -10.99 0.43 5.75
CA THR A 11 -10.18 0.80 6.91
C THR A 11 -8.72 0.40 6.76
N ARG A 12 -7.86 1.00 7.58
CA ARG A 12 -6.44 0.67 7.68
C ARG A 12 -6.26 -0.79 8.11
N GLU A 13 -7.05 -1.23 9.08
CA GLU A 13 -7.00 -2.55 9.69
C GLU A 13 -7.36 -3.64 8.68
N GLU A 14 -8.42 -3.43 7.88
CA GLU A 14 -8.83 -4.38 6.83
C GLU A 14 -7.72 -4.58 5.79
N PHE A 15 -7.04 -3.49 5.39
CA PHE A 15 -5.92 -3.60 4.45
C PHE A 15 -4.71 -4.30 5.07
N ARG A 16 -4.42 -4.01 6.35
CA ARG A 16 -3.36 -4.69 7.09
C ARG A 16 -3.63 -6.19 7.20
N GLU A 17 -4.84 -6.61 7.56
CA GLU A 17 -5.21 -8.03 7.62
C GLU A 17 -5.04 -8.73 6.26
N TRP A 18 -5.36 -8.04 5.18
CA TRP A 18 -5.12 -8.56 3.83
C TRP A 18 -3.61 -8.73 3.59
N LEU A 19 -2.78 -7.73 3.93
CA LEU A 19 -1.33 -7.81 3.79
C LEU A 19 -0.74 -8.93 4.63
N GLU A 20 -1.15 -9.10 5.88
CA GLU A 20 -0.67 -10.18 6.77
C GLU A 20 -0.83 -11.56 6.12
N LYS A 21 -1.99 -11.81 5.51
CA LYS A 21 -2.31 -13.08 4.85
C LYS A 21 -1.62 -13.24 3.49
N ASN A 22 -1.46 -12.14 2.73
CA ASN A 22 -1.16 -12.22 1.30
C ASN A 22 0.20 -11.66 0.88
N HIS A 23 0.91 -10.90 1.72
CA HIS A 23 2.14 -10.19 1.32
C HIS A 23 3.25 -11.11 0.77
N LYS A 24 3.29 -12.38 1.21
CA LYS A 24 4.24 -13.40 0.72
C LYS A 24 3.71 -14.26 -0.43
N ILE A 25 2.41 -14.23 -0.70
CA ILE A 25 1.74 -15.06 -1.72
C ILE A 25 1.50 -14.24 -3.00
N CYS A 26 0.87 -13.06 -2.89
CA CYS A 26 0.50 -12.21 -4.03
C CYS A 26 1.65 -11.31 -4.46
N LYS A 27 1.82 -11.07 -5.77
CA LYS A 27 2.88 -10.17 -6.29
C LYS A 27 2.42 -8.72 -6.37
N GLU A 28 1.13 -8.54 -6.59
CA GLU A 28 0.46 -7.25 -6.68
C GLU A 28 -0.98 -7.38 -6.22
N ILE A 29 -1.61 -6.23 -5.93
CA ILE A 29 -3.04 -6.09 -5.71
C ILE A 29 -3.48 -4.69 -6.11
N TRP A 30 -4.73 -4.55 -6.52
CA TRP A 30 -5.34 -3.27 -6.86
C TRP A 30 -6.36 -2.88 -5.81
N LEU A 31 -6.07 -1.83 -5.05
CA LEU A 31 -6.95 -1.31 -4.02
C LEU A 31 -7.98 -0.38 -4.66
N ILE A 32 -9.25 -0.77 -4.63
CA ILE A 32 -10.37 0.03 -5.12
C ILE A 32 -10.59 1.22 -4.20
N GLN A 33 -10.67 2.40 -4.80
CA GLN A 33 -10.98 3.65 -4.13
C GLN A 33 -12.10 4.38 -4.88
N TYR A 34 -12.88 5.15 -4.12
CA TYR A 34 -13.96 5.96 -4.66
C TYR A 34 -13.55 7.42 -4.75
N LYS A 35 -13.99 8.10 -5.82
CA LYS A 35 -13.83 9.54 -5.93
C LYS A 35 -14.56 10.25 -4.79
N LYS A 36 -13.95 11.30 -4.24
CA LYS A 36 -14.47 12.06 -3.10
C LYS A 36 -15.94 12.52 -3.27
N VAL A 37 -16.35 12.85 -4.49
CA VAL A 37 -17.72 13.29 -4.81
C VAL A 37 -18.79 12.25 -4.47
N THR A 38 -18.44 10.96 -4.52
CA THR A 38 -19.36 9.85 -4.28
C THR A 38 -19.69 9.66 -2.79
N LYS A 39 -18.88 10.24 -1.88
CA LYS A 39 -18.97 10.07 -0.42
C LYS A 39 -18.92 8.61 0.05
N LYS A 40 -18.50 7.68 -0.82
CA LYS A 40 -18.31 6.28 -0.46
C LYS A 40 -17.03 6.10 0.35
N PRO A 41 -17.01 5.18 1.32
CA PRO A 41 -15.84 4.99 2.15
C PRO A 41 -14.68 4.44 1.31
N SER A 42 -13.47 4.85 1.68
CA SER A 42 -12.21 4.37 1.10
C SER A 42 -11.14 4.60 2.16
N ILE A 43 -10.20 3.67 2.26
CA ILE A 43 -9.03 3.85 3.11
C ILE A 43 -8.30 5.16 2.72
N PRO A 44 -7.88 5.98 3.69
CA PRO A 44 -7.03 7.13 3.39
C PRO A 44 -5.75 6.69 2.69
N TYR A 45 -5.39 7.36 1.59
CA TYR A 45 -4.23 6.97 0.77
C TYR A 45 -2.94 6.83 1.60
N VAL A 46 -2.68 7.74 2.54
CA VAL A 46 -1.50 7.69 3.40
C VAL A 46 -1.49 6.43 4.27
N ASP A 47 -2.64 6.04 4.83
CA ASP A 47 -2.77 4.83 5.63
C ASP A 47 -2.46 3.59 4.79
N ALA A 48 -2.99 3.52 3.56
CA ALA A 48 -2.71 2.42 2.65
C ALA A 48 -1.20 2.31 2.33
N VAL A 49 -0.53 3.45 2.08
CA VAL A 49 0.91 3.44 1.78
C VAL A 49 1.75 3.08 3.00
N GLU A 50 1.42 3.59 4.18
CA GLU A 50 2.11 3.26 5.43
C GLU A 50 2.00 1.76 5.77
N GLU A 51 0.79 1.18 5.66
CA GLU A 51 0.62 -0.26 5.84
C GLU A 51 1.37 -1.05 4.76
N ALA A 52 1.31 -0.66 3.49
CA ALA A 52 2.09 -1.32 2.44
C ALA A 52 3.59 -1.34 2.77
N ILE A 53 4.16 -0.21 3.20
CA ILE A 53 5.56 -0.09 3.63
C ILE A 53 5.88 -1.06 4.77
N CYS A 54 4.97 -1.20 5.75
CA CYS A 54 5.14 -2.13 6.87
C CYS A 54 5.37 -3.58 6.44
N PHE A 55 4.89 -3.98 5.26
CA PHE A 55 5.02 -5.34 4.72
C PHE A 55 6.02 -5.44 3.56
N GLY A 56 6.77 -4.37 3.26
CA GLY A 56 7.73 -4.33 2.16
C GLY A 56 7.07 -4.18 0.78
N TRP A 57 5.88 -3.59 0.77
CA TRP A 57 5.12 -3.25 -0.43
C TRP A 57 5.19 -1.75 -0.68
N ILE A 58 4.82 -1.33 -1.89
CA ILE A 58 4.74 0.07 -2.30
C ILE A 58 3.58 0.27 -3.26
N ASP A 59 3.02 1.47 -3.24
CA ASP A 59 2.08 1.92 -4.24
C ASP A 59 2.76 2.15 -5.60
N GLY A 60 1.94 2.15 -6.65
CA GLY A 60 2.33 2.43 -8.01
C GLY A 60 1.42 3.48 -8.61
N PHE A 61 0.94 3.21 -9.82
CA PHE A 61 0.05 4.11 -10.52
C PHE A 61 -1.41 3.79 -10.20
N GLU A 62 -2.26 4.79 -10.40
CA GLU A 62 -3.70 4.69 -10.30
C GLU A 62 -4.29 4.50 -11.70
N LYS A 63 -5.37 3.71 -11.80
CA LYS A 63 -6.12 3.57 -13.05
C LYS A 63 -7.62 3.72 -12.77
N GLY A 64 -8.28 4.56 -13.57
CA GLY A 64 -9.73 4.70 -13.52
C GLY A 64 -10.42 3.38 -13.88
N MET A 65 -11.45 3.01 -13.11
CA MET A 65 -12.30 1.86 -13.40
C MET A 65 -13.57 2.30 -14.13
N ASP A 66 -14.20 3.36 -13.63
CA ASP A 66 -15.44 3.93 -14.17
C ASP A 66 -15.62 5.40 -13.72
N GLY A 67 -16.85 5.92 -13.85
CA GLY A 67 -17.21 7.28 -13.47
C GLY A 67 -16.96 7.62 -12.00
N ASP A 68 -16.98 6.63 -11.11
CA ASP A 68 -16.98 6.80 -9.65
C ASP A 68 -15.75 6.21 -8.96
N ARG A 69 -15.12 5.22 -9.61
CA ARG A 69 -14.05 4.40 -9.02
C ARG A 69 -12.75 4.51 -9.77
N TYR A 70 -11.68 4.36 -9.01
CA TYR A 70 -10.33 4.10 -9.52
C TYR A 70 -9.69 3.03 -8.65
N ALA A 71 -8.59 2.46 -9.11
CA ALA A 71 -7.81 1.52 -8.33
C ALA A 71 -6.35 1.93 -8.31
N THR A 72 -5.75 1.89 -7.13
CA THR A 72 -4.33 2.15 -6.91
C THR A 72 -3.62 0.81 -6.82
N ARG A 73 -2.59 0.61 -7.65
CA ARG A 73 -1.84 -0.65 -7.65
C ARG A 73 -0.83 -0.65 -6.51
N PHE A 74 -0.78 -1.74 -5.74
CA PHE A 74 0.23 -2.01 -4.73
C PHE A 74 1.00 -3.26 -5.10
N THR A 75 2.32 -3.23 -4.94
CA THR A 75 3.20 -4.34 -5.31
C THR A 75 4.30 -4.56 -4.29
N ARG A 76 4.86 -5.78 -4.28
CA ARG A 76 6.10 -6.02 -3.54
C ARG A 76 7.22 -5.13 -4.07
N ARG A 77 7.93 -4.51 -3.14
CA ARG A 77 9.06 -3.66 -3.48
C ARG A 77 10.22 -4.51 -3.99
N ARG A 78 10.87 -4.06 -5.07
CA ARG A 78 12.08 -4.71 -5.57
C ARG A 78 13.27 -4.30 -4.70
N GLN A 79 14.18 -5.23 -4.41
CA GLN A 79 15.32 -5.02 -3.52
C GLN A 79 16.20 -3.81 -3.88
N LYS A 80 16.23 -3.41 -5.16
CA LYS A 80 17.07 -2.31 -5.69
C LYS A 80 16.29 -1.07 -6.12
N SER A 81 14.99 -0.96 -5.83
CA SER A 81 14.28 0.26 -6.20
C SER A 81 14.69 1.43 -5.32
N ASN A 82 14.51 2.66 -5.81
CA ASN A 82 14.79 3.89 -5.07
C ASN A 82 13.70 4.19 -4.04
N TRP A 83 14.10 4.74 -2.89
CA TRP A 83 13.18 5.27 -1.89
C TRP A 83 13.12 6.79 -2.04
N THR A 84 11.92 7.35 -2.00
CA THR A 84 11.73 8.80 -1.85
C THR A 84 11.87 9.19 -0.39
N ASP A 85 12.21 10.44 -0.11
CA ASP A 85 12.34 10.96 1.25
C ASP A 85 11.03 10.81 2.05
N THR A 86 9.88 11.04 1.40
CA THR A 86 8.56 10.83 2.02
C THR A 86 8.32 9.37 2.44
N ASN A 87 8.75 8.39 1.64
CA ASN A 87 8.57 6.99 2.02
C ASN A 87 9.60 6.56 3.08
N ILE A 88 10.78 7.15 3.12
CA ILE A 88 11.75 6.99 4.21
C ILE A 88 11.15 7.51 5.52
N GLU A 89 10.55 8.69 5.50
CA GLU A 89 9.87 9.28 6.67
C GLU A 89 8.71 8.40 7.16
N ARG A 90 7.85 7.93 6.25
CA ARG A 90 6.78 6.97 6.58
C ARG A 90 7.33 5.70 7.20
N ALA A 91 8.41 5.14 6.64
CA ALA A 91 9.05 3.94 7.17
C ALA A 91 9.57 4.16 8.60
N ARG A 92 10.26 5.28 8.86
CA ARG A 92 10.73 5.65 10.21
C ARG A 92 9.58 5.79 11.20
N LYS A 93 8.53 6.51 10.82
CA LYS A 93 7.31 6.64 11.62
C LYS A 93 6.70 5.28 11.98
N MET A 94 6.57 4.38 11.00
CA MET A 94 6.03 3.04 11.24
C MET A 94 6.93 2.15 12.11
N ILE A 95 8.24 2.37 12.10
CA ILE A 95 9.18 1.73 13.03
C ILE A 95 8.98 2.26 14.44
N GLU A 96 8.89 3.58 14.60
CA GLU A 96 8.68 4.25 15.89
C GLU A 96 7.35 3.84 16.54
N GLU A 97 6.29 3.74 15.74
CA GLU A 97 4.97 3.26 16.18
C GLU A 97 4.90 1.74 16.41
N GLY A 98 5.99 0.99 16.17
CA GLY A 98 6.02 -0.47 16.36
C GLY A 98 5.19 -1.28 15.36
N LYS A 99 4.70 -0.66 14.28
CA LYS A 99 3.85 -1.29 13.26
C LYS A 99 4.63 -2.03 12.17
N MET A 100 5.89 -1.63 11.97
CA MET A 100 6.79 -2.20 10.96
C MET A 100 7.04 -3.69 11.20
N THR A 101 6.84 -4.50 10.16
CA THR A 101 7.09 -5.96 10.23
C THR A 101 8.49 -6.31 9.73
N GLU A 102 8.94 -7.54 10.00
CA GLU A 102 10.20 -8.07 9.46
C GLU A 102 10.26 -8.04 7.92
N ALA A 103 9.11 -8.24 7.25
CA ALA A 103 9.04 -8.16 5.79
C ALA A 103 9.32 -6.73 5.29
N GLY A 104 8.78 -5.72 5.98
CA GLY A 104 9.09 -4.31 5.70
C GLY A 104 10.55 -3.98 5.98
N ARG A 105 11.08 -4.39 7.15
CA ARG A 105 12.48 -4.19 7.54
C ARG A 105 13.47 -4.72 6.52
N ALA A 106 13.20 -5.88 5.93
CA ALA A 106 14.04 -6.50 4.90
C ALA A 106 14.14 -5.69 3.60
N THR A 107 13.27 -4.68 3.39
CA THR A 107 13.25 -3.85 2.18
C THR A 107 13.75 -2.42 2.37
N LEU A 108 14.09 -2.05 3.62
CA LEU A 108 14.50 -0.69 3.96
C LEU A 108 15.82 -0.31 3.26
N PRO A 109 15.98 0.97 2.88
CA PRO A 109 17.26 1.46 2.42
C PRO A 109 18.19 1.67 3.62
N LYS A 110 19.50 1.77 3.37
CA LYS A 110 20.52 2.00 4.42
C LYS A 110 20.34 3.29 5.23
N VAL A 111 19.49 4.21 4.75
CA VAL A 111 19.29 5.53 5.35
C VAL A 111 18.12 5.56 6.35
N VAL A 112 17.31 4.51 6.42
CA VAL A 112 16.28 4.34 7.46
C VAL A 112 16.91 3.65 8.65
#